data_AF-A0A7U9WSQ4-F1
#
_entry.id   AF-A0A7U9WSQ4-F1
#
_cell.length_a   1.000
_cell.length_b   1.000
_cell.length_c   1.000
_cell.angle_alpha   90.00
_cell.angle_beta   90.00
_cell.angle_gamma   90.00
#
_symmetry.space_group_name_H-M   'P 1'
#
loop_
_entity.id
_entity.type
_entity.pdbx_description
1 polymer ?
#
loop_
_entity_poly.entity_id
_entity_poly.type
_entity_poly.pdbx_seq_one_letter_code
_entity_poly.pdbx_strand_id
1 'polypeptide(L)'
;MTSKEHSIIMGYFNSKKLSRAELEKLLDFGNLTMESNTVSEISKLLKESPEVESDPKRVIKNFVRFVKERSGFGEITWDELISRLKELELEYSDFGIRVQRFSKPAYWEIFFNHFNTTDYEDGNVKLTFNQEYYEEAERENAYEFLSDHDIDTDSETNIVSQVAAKWDGLSEEDKDSMFSALDAIYATHYVDKSRVDIMSNEVKKITMSNADLVPQMGLRDYSLELTDGSCIELRF
;
A
#
# COMPACT_ATOMS: atom_id res chain seq x y z
N MET A 1 0.26 16.36 -14.30
CA MET A 1 1.44 16.14 -15.16
C MET A 1 1.28 14.76 -15.76
N THR A 2 1.57 14.60 -17.05
CA THR A 2 1.45 13.31 -17.72
C THR A 2 2.68 12.44 -17.48
N SER A 3 2.57 11.13 -17.65
CA SER A 3 3.70 10.19 -17.57
C SER A 3 4.80 10.55 -18.58
N LYS A 4 4.44 11.13 -19.74
CA LYS A 4 5.40 11.54 -20.77
C LYS A 4 6.17 12.80 -20.36
N GLU A 5 5.48 13.81 -19.86
CA GLU A 5 6.09 15.04 -19.31
C GLU A 5 7.10 14.69 -18.21
N HIS A 6 6.70 13.82 -17.29
CA HIS A 6 7.58 13.35 -16.22
C HIS A 6 8.79 12.60 -16.79
N SER A 7 8.58 11.67 -17.73
CA SER A 7 9.66 10.88 -18.33
C SER A 7 10.70 11.75 -19.03
N ILE A 8 10.30 12.86 -19.66
CA ILE A 8 11.24 13.80 -20.29
C ILE A 8 12.10 14.48 -19.23
N ILE A 9 11.48 15.01 -18.16
CA ILE A 9 12.19 15.72 -17.10
C ILE A 9 13.10 14.77 -16.31
N MET A 10 12.61 13.61 -15.90
CA MET A 10 13.41 12.62 -15.20
C MET A 10 14.47 12.01 -16.11
N GLY A 11 14.18 11.80 -17.41
CA GLY A 11 15.18 11.37 -18.38
C GLY A 11 16.37 12.33 -18.46
N TYR A 12 16.09 13.64 -18.43
CA TYR A 12 17.12 14.67 -18.35
C TYR A 12 17.97 14.54 -17.07
N PHE A 13 17.36 14.48 -15.88
CA PHE A 13 18.11 14.37 -14.62
C PHE A 13 18.89 13.04 -14.50
N ASN A 14 18.30 11.94 -14.94
CA ASN A 14 18.91 10.62 -14.97
C ASN A 14 20.12 10.58 -15.92
N SER A 15 20.04 11.25 -17.07
CA SER A 15 21.17 11.36 -18.01
C SER A 15 22.38 12.07 -17.37
N LYS A 16 22.12 13.00 -16.46
CA LYS A 16 23.12 13.72 -15.65
C LYS A 16 23.56 12.95 -14.40
N LYS A 17 22.97 11.78 -14.14
CA LYS A 17 23.24 10.92 -12.97
C LYS A 17 23.16 11.66 -11.64
N LEU A 18 22.23 12.62 -11.53
CA LEU A 18 22.05 13.37 -10.30
C LEU A 18 21.41 12.49 -9.22
N SER A 19 21.97 12.56 -8.01
CA SER A 19 21.30 12.04 -6.82
C SER A 19 20.04 12.86 -6.50
N ARG A 20 19.15 12.28 -5.67
CA ARG A 20 17.95 12.97 -5.17
C ARG A 20 18.29 14.33 -4.53
N ALA A 21 19.32 14.37 -3.69
CA ALA A 21 19.74 15.60 -3.02
C ALA A 21 20.29 16.66 -3.98
N GLU A 22 20.94 16.25 -5.07
CA GLU A 22 21.39 17.18 -6.12
C GLU A 22 20.23 17.70 -6.96
N LEU A 23 19.28 16.83 -7.30
CA LEU A 23 18.05 17.23 -7.99
C LEU A 23 17.29 18.27 -7.16
N GLU A 24 17.05 18.02 -5.87
CA GLU A 24 16.29 18.94 -5.01
C GLU A 24 16.95 20.32 -4.87
N LYS A 25 18.29 20.39 -4.91
CA LYS A 25 19.02 21.68 -4.94
C LYS A 25 18.79 22.51 -6.20
N LEU A 26 18.37 21.88 -7.29
CA LEU A 26 18.03 22.56 -8.54
C LEU A 26 16.58 23.05 -8.56
N LEU A 27 15.75 22.68 -7.56
CA LEU A 27 14.35 23.04 -7.49
C LEU A 27 14.13 24.19 -6.51
N ASP A 28 13.28 25.13 -6.89
CA ASP A 28 12.75 26.15 -6.00
C ASP A 28 11.32 25.79 -5.63
N PHE A 29 11.16 25.17 -4.45
CA PHE A 29 9.86 24.76 -3.92
C PHE A 29 8.96 25.93 -3.50
N GLY A 30 9.51 27.13 -3.30
CA GLY A 30 8.76 28.32 -2.94
C GLY A 30 8.08 28.93 -4.17
N ASN A 31 8.84 29.08 -5.24
CA ASN A 31 8.36 29.66 -6.50
C ASN A 31 7.83 28.62 -7.51
N LEU A 32 7.91 27.32 -7.16
CA LEU A 32 7.54 26.20 -8.02
C LEU A 32 8.23 26.26 -9.39
N THR A 33 9.55 26.46 -9.37
CA THR A 33 10.40 26.56 -10.54
C THR A 33 11.71 25.80 -10.31
N MET A 34 12.65 25.90 -11.25
CA MET A 34 13.99 25.32 -11.17
C MET A 34 15.04 26.41 -11.40
N GLU A 35 16.30 26.06 -11.21
CA GLU A 35 17.45 26.86 -11.63
C GLU A 35 17.35 27.23 -13.12
N SER A 36 17.75 28.45 -13.46
CA SER A 36 17.53 29.08 -14.77
C SER A 36 18.02 28.28 -15.98
N ASN A 37 19.23 27.71 -15.92
CA ASN A 37 19.77 26.90 -17.01
C ASN A 37 18.99 25.59 -17.13
N THR A 38 18.66 24.98 -15.99
CA THR A 38 17.82 23.77 -15.94
C THR A 38 16.45 24.00 -16.57
N VAL A 39 15.79 25.13 -16.26
CA VAL A 39 14.52 25.54 -16.90
C VAL A 39 14.67 25.66 -18.41
N SER A 40 15.74 26.29 -18.89
CA SER A 40 16.00 26.50 -20.32
C SER A 40 16.17 25.17 -21.06
N GLU A 41 17.01 24.28 -20.52
CA GLU A 41 17.30 22.97 -21.12
C GLU A 41 16.05 22.07 -21.16
N ILE A 42 15.32 21.97 -20.04
CA ILE A 42 14.08 21.19 -19.98
C ILE A 42 13.01 21.78 -20.88
N SER A 43 12.86 23.11 -20.92
CA SER A 43 11.88 23.77 -21.79
C SER A 43 12.12 23.49 -23.27
N LYS A 44 13.39 23.36 -23.68
CA LYS A 44 13.75 22.95 -25.04
C LYS A 44 13.30 21.52 -25.32
N LEU A 45 13.63 20.58 -24.42
CA LEU A 45 13.24 19.16 -24.56
C LEU A 45 11.72 18.97 -24.63
N LEU A 46 10.97 19.70 -23.80
CA LEU A 46 9.50 19.64 -23.78
C LEU A 46 8.90 20.15 -25.10
N LYS A 47 9.43 21.26 -25.65
CA LYS A 47 8.95 21.83 -26.92
C LYS A 47 9.30 20.99 -28.15
N GLU A 48 10.41 20.26 -28.10
CA GLU A 48 10.83 19.35 -29.17
C GLU A 48 10.00 18.07 -29.20
N SER A 49 9.25 17.76 -28.14
CA SER A 49 8.39 16.59 -28.07
C SER A 49 7.02 16.86 -28.71
N PRO A 50 6.64 16.17 -29.80
CA PRO A 50 5.37 16.40 -30.50
C PRO A 50 4.14 15.92 -29.72
N GLU A 51 4.34 15.17 -28.64
CA GLU A 51 3.30 14.51 -27.84
C GLU A 51 3.01 15.23 -26.51
N VAL A 52 3.68 16.36 -26.24
CA VAL A 52 3.58 17.08 -24.95
C VAL A 52 2.96 18.45 -25.16
N GLU A 53 2.14 18.86 -24.20
CA GLU A 53 1.47 20.15 -24.21
C GLU A 53 2.50 21.29 -24.19
N SER A 54 2.27 22.31 -25.02
CA SER A 54 3.27 23.29 -25.44
C SER A 54 3.65 24.36 -24.40
N ASP A 55 3.20 24.23 -23.15
CA ASP A 55 3.57 25.15 -22.06
C ASP A 55 4.55 24.52 -21.06
N PRO A 56 5.87 24.58 -21.34
CA PRO A 56 6.90 24.11 -20.42
C PRO A 56 6.82 24.72 -19.02
N LYS A 57 6.33 25.96 -18.86
CA LYS A 57 6.27 26.59 -17.54
C LYS A 57 5.27 25.86 -16.66
N ARG A 58 4.10 25.52 -17.20
CA ARG A 58 3.08 24.72 -16.48
C ARG A 58 3.62 23.35 -16.13
N VAL A 59 4.31 22.69 -17.06
CA VAL A 59 4.88 21.35 -16.83
C VAL A 59 5.95 21.39 -15.73
N ILE A 60 6.90 22.32 -15.80
CA ILE A 60 7.95 22.51 -14.78
C ILE A 60 7.32 22.80 -13.41
N LYS A 61 6.34 23.70 -13.35
CA LYS A 61 5.61 24.01 -12.11
C LYS A 61 4.97 22.77 -11.49
N ASN A 62 4.32 21.96 -12.32
CA ASN A 62 3.69 20.72 -11.87
C ASN A 62 4.72 19.69 -11.41
N PHE A 63 5.85 19.57 -12.10
CA PHE A 63 6.94 18.68 -11.70
C PHE A 63 7.54 19.09 -10.35
N VAL A 64 7.83 20.39 -10.15
CA VAL A 64 8.39 20.90 -8.89
C VAL A 64 7.42 20.66 -7.74
N ARG A 65 6.12 20.85 -7.96
CA ARG A 65 5.07 20.51 -6.97
C ARG A 65 5.05 19.01 -6.67
N PHE A 66 5.06 18.16 -7.70
CA PHE A 66 5.12 16.70 -7.56
C PHE A 66 6.33 16.25 -6.72
N VAL A 67 7.50 16.83 -6.99
CA VAL A 67 8.72 16.55 -6.22
C VAL A 67 8.56 17.03 -4.78
N LYS A 68 8.04 18.24 -4.56
CA LYS A 68 7.83 18.84 -3.24
C LYS A 68 6.94 17.97 -2.35
N GLU A 69 5.83 17.45 -2.88
CA GLU A 69 4.91 16.56 -2.14
C GLU A 69 5.58 15.24 -1.73
N ARG A 70 6.63 14.83 -2.47
CA ARG A 70 7.43 13.62 -2.24
C ARG A 70 8.74 13.91 -1.49
N SER A 71 9.05 15.18 -1.27
CA SER A 71 10.17 15.65 -0.48
C SER A 71 9.70 15.86 0.96
N GLY A 72 10.30 15.14 1.88
CA GLY A 72 9.93 15.17 3.28
C GLY A 72 10.53 13.94 3.92
N PHE A 73 11.57 14.15 4.71
CA PHE A 73 12.26 13.09 5.42
C PHE A 73 12.55 13.57 6.84
N GLY A 74 12.69 12.63 7.77
CA GLY A 74 13.02 12.92 9.15
C GLY A 74 11.99 12.36 10.13
N GLU A 75 12.00 12.91 11.33
CA GLU A 75 11.18 12.46 12.45
C GLU A 75 9.76 13.02 12.32
N ILE A 76 8.75 12.15 12.50
CA ILE A 76 7.33 12.51 12.48
C ILE A 76 6.65 12.06 13.77
N THR A 77 5.47 12.62 14.05
CA THR A 77 4.66 12.22 15.20
C THR A 77 3.77 11.02 14.88
N TRP A 78 3.24 10.37 15.92
CA TRP A 78 2.24 9.31 15.77
C TRP A 78 1.01 9.82 15.02
N ASP A 79 0.50 11.00 15.37
CA ASP A 79 -0.66 11.60 14.71
C ASP A 79 -0.41 11.86 13.22
N GLU A 80 0.82 12.29 12.86
CA GLU A 80 1.20 12.46 11.46
C GLU A 80 1.24 11.12 10.71
N LEU A 81 1.76 10.05 11.33
CA LEU A 81 1.73 8.71 10.74
C LEU A 81 0.29 8.26 10.46
N ILE A 82 -0.62 8.40 11.45
CA ILE A 82 -2.02 8.02 11.31
C ILE A 82 -2.73 8.88 10.25
N SER A 83 -2.46 10.18 10.20
CA SER A 83 -3.03 11.07 9.17
C SER A 83 -2.62 10.61 7.77
N ARG A 84 -1.36 10.24 7.58
CA ARG A 84 -0.86 9.75 6.28
C ARG A 84 -1.45 8.40 5.90
N LEU A 85 -1.63 7.49 6.85
CA LEU A 85 -2.32 6.22 6.61
C LEU A 85 -3.78 6.44 6.17
N LYS A 86 -4.48 7.40 6.78
CA LYS A 86 -5.86 7.75 6.42
C LYS A 86 -6.02 8.43 5.05
N GLU A 87 -4.93 9.00 4.52
CA GLU A 87 -4.90 9.52 3.15
C GLU A 87 -4.71 8.42 2.10
N LEU A 88 -4.46 7.17 2.52
CA LEU A 88 -4.30 6.06 1.59
C LEU A 88 -5.66 5.57 1.09
N GLU A 89 -5.82 5.58 -0.22
CA GLU A 89 -6.92 4.94 -0.94
C GLU A 89 -6.61 3.44 -1.15
N LEU A 90 -6.46 2.69 -0.05
CA LEU A 90 -6.00 1.27 -0.09
C LEU A 90 -6.90 0.36 -0.90
N GLU A 91 -8.21 0.61 -0.90
CA GLU A 91 -9.21 -0.11 -1.71
C GLU A 91 -8.87 -0.11 -3.21
N TYR A 92 -8.14 0.90 -3.68
CA TYR A 92 -7.75 1.09 -5.08
C TYR A 92 -6.23 0.92 -5.31
N SER A 93 -5.48 0.44 -4.31
CA SER A 93 -4.01 0.32 -4.38
C SER A 93 -3.56 -1.12 -4.65
N ASP A 94 -2.83 -1.32 -5.75
CA ASP A 94 -2.22 -2.62 -6.09
C ASP A 94 -1.04 -3.02 -5.16
N PHE A 95 -0.58 -2.12 -4.27
CA PHE A 95 0.65 -2.30 -3.48
C PHE A 95 0.41 -2.64 -2.01
N GLY A 96 -0.78 -2.32 -1.48
CA GLY A 96 -1.08 -2.44 -0.06
C GLY A 96 -0.07 -1.74 0.85
N ILE A 97 0.09 -2.26 2.06
CA ILE A 97 1.02 -1.83 3.10
C ILE A 97 2.00 -2.97 3.34
N ARG A 98 3.28 -2.75 3.04
CA ARG A 98 4.33 -3.69 3.44
C ARG A 98 4.73 -3.42 4.88
N VAL A 99 4.76 -4.45 5.72
CA VAL A 99 5.20 -4.39 7.12
C VAL A 99 6.34 -5.38 7.34
N GLN A 100 7.48 -4.90 7.79
CA GLN A 100 8.65 -5.70 8.12
C GLN A 100 9.01 -5.51 9.59
N ARG A 101 9.26 -6.58 10.33
CA ARG A 101 9.75 -6.48 11.72
C ARG A 101 11.18 -6.99 11.84
N PHE A 102 12.00 -6.18 12.48
CA PHE A 102 13.37 -6.51 12.84
C PHE A 102 13.51 -6.55 14.36
N SER A 103 13.84 -7.73 14.89
CA SER A 103 14.08 -7.92 16.31
C SER A 103 15.17 -8.97 16.53
N LYS A 104 15.79 -9.00 17.71
CA LYS A 104 16.76 -10.05 18.07
C LYS A 104 16.23 -11.49 17.83
N PRO A 105 14.97 -11.83 18.20
CA PRO A 105 14.46 -13.19 18.02
C PRO A 105 13.78 -13.45 16.66
N ALA A 106 13.41 -12.43 15.88
CA ALA A 106 12.57 -12.61 14.70
C ALA A 106 12.81 -11.57 13.59
N TYR A 107 12.77 -12.06 12.35
CA TYR A 107 12.64 -11.29 11.11
C TYR A 107 11.46 -11.82 10.31
N TRP A 108 10.57 -10.95 9.86
CA TRP A 108 9.47 -11.28 8.96
C TRP A 108 9.03 -10.07 8.14
N GLU A 109 8.39 -10.36 7.00
CA GLU A 109 7.78 -9.38 6.08
C GLU A 109 6.39 -9.90 5.70
N ILE A 110 5.37 -9.05 5.82
CA ILE A 110 3.98 -9.35 5.48
C ILE A 110 3.40 -8.13 4.76
N PHE A 111 2.54 -8.37 3.77
CA PHE A 111 1.76 -7.33 3.11
C PHE A 111 0.35 -7.33 3.70
N PHE A 112 -0.25 -6.15 3.83
CA PHE A 112 -1.61 -5.94 4.30
C PHE A 112 -2.34 -5.01 3.33
N ASN A 113 -3.66 -5.09 3.25
CA ASN A 113 -4.48 -4.20 2.43
C ASN A 113 -5.45 -3.36 3.28
N HIS A 114 -5.48 -3.57 4.59
CA HIS A 114 -6.32 -2.81 5.52
C HIS A 114 -5.56 -2.41 6.78
N PHE A 115 -6.03 -1.34 7.40
CA PHE A 115 -5.64 -0.97 8.75
C PHE A 115 -6.83 -0.36 9.51
N ASN A 116 -6.81 -0.51 10.83
CA ASN A 116 -7.74 0.21 11.71
C ASN A 116 -7.01 0.81 12.92
N THR A 117 -7.68 1.75 13.57
CA THR A 117 -7.21 2.37 14.81
C THR A 117 -8.20 2.14 15.93
N THR A 118 -7.74 1.72 17.10
CA THR A 118 -8.55 1.60 18.32
C THR A 118 -8.03 2.56 19.39
N ASP A 119 -8.87 3.50 19.82
CA ASP A 119 -8.57 4.40 20.93
C ASP A 119 -8.93 3.74 22.28
N TYR A 120 -8.03 3.86 23.26
CA TYR A 120 -8.21 3.36 24.62
C TYR A 120 -8.46 4.51 25.61
N GLU A 121 -9.13 4.22 26.73
CA GLU A 121 -9.50 5.21 27.75
C GLU A 121 -8.28 5.90 28.40
N ASP A 122 -7.12 5.25 28.39
CA ASP A 122 -5.87 5.78 28.93
C ASP A 122 -5.12 6.70 27.95
N GLY A 123 -5.72 6.99 26.79
CA GLY A 123 -5.16 7.82 25.73
C GLY A 123 -4.20 7.08 24.80
N ASN A 124 -4.03 5.76 24.97
CA ASN A 124 -3.26 4.96 24.02
C ASN A 124 -4.08 4.68 22.76
N VAL A 125 -3.39 4.59 21.63
CA VAL A 125 -3.98 4.22 20.34
C VAL A 125 -3.28 2.97 19.84
N LYS A 126 -4.06 1.97 19.44
CA LYS A 126 -3.55 0.79 18.74
C LYS A 126 -3.79 0.96 17.26
N LEU A 127 -2.74 0.79 16.48
CA LEU A 127 -2.80 0.63 15.03
C LEU A 127 -2.73 -0.87 14.73
N THR A 128 -3.72 -1.39 14.01
CA THR A 128 -3.74 -2.78 13.57
C THR A 128 -3.67 -2.83 12.05
N PHE A 129 -2.70 -3.56 11.51
CA PHE A 129 -2.66 -3.95 10.10
C PHE A 129 -3.19 -5.36 9.94
N ASN A 130 -4.02 -5.59 8.93
CA ASN A 130 -4.67 -6.86 8.66
C ASN A 130 -5.01 -6.99 7.17
N GLN A 131 -5.42 -8.20 6.79
CA GLN A 131 -5.98 -8.48 5.48
C GLN A 131 -7.49 -8.28 5.57
N GLU A 132 -8.02 -7.28 4.88
CA GLU A 132 -9.43 -7.26 4.48
C GLU A 132 -9.50 -8.06 3.19
N TYR A 133 -9.68 -9.37 3.33
CA TYR A 133 -10.06 -10.20 2.20
C TYR A 133 -11.41 -9.64 1.70
N TYR A 134 -11.64 -9.56 0.38
CA TYR A 134 -12.97 -9.27 -0.17
C TYR A 134 -13.88 -10.47 0.16
N GLU A 135 -14.28 -10.59 1.43
CA GLU A 135 -14.98 -11.76 1.97
C GLU A 135 -16.39 -11.86 1.42
N GLU A 136 -17.08 -10.76 1.14
CA GLU A 136 -18.50 -10.81 0.84
C GLU A 136 -18.78 -11.58 -0.46
N ALA A 137 -18.16 -11.25 -1.59
CA ALA A 137 -18.55 -11.87 -2.86
C ALA A 137 -18.15 -13.35 -3.01
N GLU A 138 -16.93 -13.74 -2.61
CA GLU A 138 -16.47 -15.14 -2.80
C GLU A 138 -17.03 -16.08 -1.72
N ARG A 139 -17.21 -15.61 -0.48
CA ARG A 139 -17.86 -16.42 0.55
C ARG A 139 -19.37 -16.46 0.37
N GLU A 140 -20.04 -15.37 -0.01
CA GLU A 140 -21.48 -15.44 -0.32
C GLU A 140 -21.73 -16.46 -1.43
N ASN A 141 -20.98 -16.42 -2.53
CA ASN A 141 -21.11 -17.43 -3.59
C ASN A 141 -20.82 -18.86 -3.09
N ALA A 142 -19.84 -19.05 -2.20
CA ALA A 142 -19.53 -20.36 -1.61
C ALA A 142 -20.65 -20.85 -0.67
N TYR A 143 -21.18 -19.97 0.19
CA TYR A 143 -22.29 -20.27 1.10
C TYR A 143 -23.59 -20.51 0.32
N GLU A 144 -23.87 -19.72 -0.72
CA GLU A 144 -24.98 -19.93 -1.66
C GLU A 144 -24.86 -21.29 -2.34
N PHE A 145 -23.69 -21.61 -2.90
CA PHE A 145 -23.47 -22.91 -3.55
C PHE A 145 -23.64 -24.10 -2.59
N LEU A 146 -23.14 -23.99 -1.36
CA LEU A 146 -23.33 -25.01 -0.31
C LEU A 146 -24.81 -25.14 0.07
N SER A 147 -25.50 -24.02 0.23
CA SER A 147 -26.93 -23.96 0.54
C SER A 147 -27.78 -24.58 -0.58
N ASP A 148 -27.47 -24.30 -1.84
CA ASP A 148 -28.16 -24.87 -3.01
C ASP A 148 -28.05 -26.41 -3.07
N HIS A 149 -27.04 -26.98 -2.40
CA HIS A 149 -26.83 -28.42 -2.26
C HIS A 149 -27.31 -28.98 -0.91
N ASP A 150 -28.13 -28.23 -0.16
CA ASP A 150 -28.59 -28.50 1.21
C ASP A 150 -27.46 -28.86 2.19
N ILE A 151 -26.34 -28.13 2.12
CA ILE A 151 -25.26 -28.25 3.10
C ILE A 151 -25.43 -27.11 4.10
N ASP A 152 -25.78 -27.46 5.33
CA ASP A 152 -25.98 -26.51 6.42
C ASP A 152 -24.67 -26.27 7.16
N THR A 153 -24.11 -25.07 6.97
CA THR A 153 -22.84 -24.66 7.59
C THR A 153 -22.95 -24.34 9.08
N ASP A 154 -24.16 -24.17 9.61
CA ASP A 154 -24.43 -23.86 11.02
C ASP A 154 -24.88 -25.09 11.84
N SER A 155 -25.03 -26.25 11.19
CA SER A 155 -25.47 -27.47 11.85
C SER A 155 -24.40 -28.07 12.76
N GLU A 156 -24.81 -28.85 13.77
CA GLU A 156 -23.90 -29.67 14.58
C GLU A 156 -23.18 -30.77 13.77
N THR A 157 -23.67 -31.07 12.56
CA THR A 157 -23.07 -32.07 11.67
C THR A 157 -21.98 -31.41 10.82
N ASN A 158 -20.76 -31.93 10.90
CA ASN A 158 -19.64 -31.41 10.13
C ASN A 158 -19.96 -31.37 8.61
N ILE A 159 -19.71 -30.21 7.98
CA ILE A 159 -19.87 -29.93 6.55
C ILE A 159 -19.30 -31.05 5.67
N VAL A 160 -18.11 -31.56 5.99
CA VAL A 160 -17.45 -32.64 5.23
C VAL A 160 -18.28 -33.93 5.25
N SER A 161 -18.97 -34.22 6.34
CA SER A 161 -19.86 -35.39 6.45
C SER A 161 -21.14 -35.21 5.63
N GLN A 162 -21.69 -33.99 5.57
CA GLN A 162 -22.84 -33.68 4.73
C GLN A 162 -22.49 -33.78 3.24
N VAL A 163 -21.32 -33.27 2.84
CA VAL A 163 -20.78 -33.39 1.47
C VAL A 163 -20.55 -34.84 1.10
N ALA A 164 -19.91 -35.63 1.97
CA ALA A 164 -19.64 -37.04 1.71
C ALA A 164 -20.92 -37.86 1.46
N ALA A 165 -22.03 -37.51 2.13
CA ALA A 165 -23.32 -38.17 1.92
C ALA A 165 -23.95 -37.87 0.55
N LYS A 166 -23.60 -36.73 -0.06
CA LYS A 166 -24.14 -36.27 -1.35
C LYS A 166 -23.16 -36.48 -2.52
N TRP A 167 -21.91 -36.80 -2.23
CA TRP A 167 -20.78 -36.84 -3.17
C TRP A 167 -21.04 -37.64 -4.46
N ASP A 168 -21.56 -38.87 -4.31
CA ASP A 168 -21.79 -39.77 -5.44
C ASP A 168 -22.94 -39.31 -6.36
N GLY A 169 -23.80 -38.41 -5.87
CA GLY A 169 -24.91 -37.82 -6.62
C GLY A 169 -24.57 -36.54 -7.37
N LEU A 170 -23.37 -35.97 -7.14
CA LEU A 170 -22.93 -34.74 -7.79
C LEU A 170 -22.37 -35.00 -9.19
N SER A 171 -22.56 -34.04 -10.09
CA SER A 171 -21.85 -34.02 -11.37
C SER A 171 -20.36 -33.72 -11.15
N GLU A 172 -19.50 -33.99 -12.13
CA GLU A 172 -18.07 -33.66 -11.99
C GLU A 172 -17.84 -32.14 -11.87
N GLU A 173 -18.66 -31.32 -12.54
CA GLU A 173 -18.62 -29.86 -12.42
C GLU A 173 -19.05 -29.39 -11.02
N ASP A 174 -20.08 -30.02 -10.46
CA ASP A 174 -20.51 -29.73 -9.09
C ASP A 174 -19.49 -30.21 -8.06
N LYS A 175 -18.76 -31.30 -8.32
CA LYS A 175 -17.67 -31.77 -7.44
C LYS A 175 -16.51 -30.78 -7.43
N ASP A 176 -16.10 -30.25 -8.59
CA ASP A 176 -15.06 -29.23 -8.68
C ASP A 176 -15.50 -27.91 -8.02
N SER A 177 -16.76 -27.52 -8.21
CA SER A 177 -17.34 -26.33 -7.57
C SER A 177 -17.50 -26.53 -6.05
N MET A 178 -17.85 -27.73 -5.60
CA MET A 178 -17.90 -28.12 -4.19
C MET A 178 -16.52 -28.06 -3.54
N PHE A 179 -15.48 -28.56 -4.21
CA PHE A 179 -14.11 -28.40 -3.73
C PHE A 179 -13.72 -26.93 -3.61
N SER A 180 -14.09 -26.10 -4.60
CA SER A 180 -13.80 -24.66 -4.59
C SER A 180 -14.54 -23.94 -3.46
N ALA A 181 -15.82 -24.27 -3.22
CA ALA A 181 -16.60 -23.72 -2.12
C ALA A 181 -16.04 -24.14 -0.75
N LEU A 182 -15.68 -25.42 -0.59
CA LEU A 182 -15.02 -25.93 0.61
C LEU A 182 -13.67 -25.26 0.84
N ASP A 183 -12.87 -25.10 -0.21
CA ASP A 183 -11.59 -24.40 -0.13
C ASP A 183 -11.81 -22.93 0.26
N ALA A 184 -12.77 -22.23 -0.33
CA ALA A 184 -13.08 -20.85 0.05
C ALA A 184 -13.44 -20.70 1.56
N ILE A 185 -14.24 -21.61 2.11
CA ILE A 185 -14.62 -21.56 3.54
C ILE A 185 -13.53 -22.09 4.49
N TYR A 186 -12.64 -23.00 4.04
CA TYR A 186 -11.60 -23.59 4.89
C TYR A 186 -10.20 -23.00 4.72
N ALA A 187 -9.86 -22.45 3.55
CA ALA A 187 -8.56 -21.84 3.26
C ALA A 187 -8.30 -20.56 4.09
N THR A 188 -9.37 -19.94 4.60
CA THR A 188 -9.30 -18.60 5.18
C THR A 188 -8.81 -18.52 6.64
N HIS A 189 -8.69 -19.62 7.40
CA HIS A 189 -8.30 -19.51 8.81
C HIS A 189 -6.84 -19.10 9.09
N TYR A 190 -5.93 -19.19 8.12
CA TYR A 190 -4.52 -18.79 8.30
C TYR A 190 -4.24 -17.36 7.84
N VAL A 191 -4.92 -16.87 6.80
CA VAL A 191 -4.76 -15.50 6.29
C VAL A 191 -5.54 -14.50 7.17
N ASP A 192 -6.74 -14.87 7.62
CA ASP A 192 -7.61 -14.12 8.55
C ASP A 192 -6.97 -13.89 9.95
N LYS A 193 -5.89 -14.61 10.28
CA LYS A 193 -5.15 -14.44 11.54
C LYS A 193 -3.85 -13.66 11.41
N SER A 194 -3.47 -13.26 10.20
CA SER A 194 -2.29 -12.43 9.98
C SER A 194 -2.65 -10.99 10.36
N ARG A 195 -2.24 -10.58 11.56
CA ARG A 195 -2.43 -9.22 12.06
C ARG A 195 -1.15 -8.71 12.70
N VAL A 196 -0.91 -7.42 12.59
CA VAL A 196 0.17 -6.73 13.31
C VAL A 196 -0.44 -5.60 14.09
N ASP A 197 -0.33 -5.68 15.41
CA ASP A 197 -0.73 -4.64 16.33
C ASP A 197 0.50 -3.82 16.73
N ILE A 198 0.36 -2.49 16.70
CA ILE A 198 1.36 -1.53 17.16
C ILE A 198 0.68 -0.58 18.14
N MET A 199 1.16 -0.55 19.38
CA MET A 199 0.65 0.38 20.39
C MET A 199 1.44 1.69 20.35
N SER A 200 0.75 2.82 20.42
CA SER A 200 1.36 4.16 20.37
C SER A 200 2.42 4.37 21.47
N ASN A 201 2.20 3.80 22.66
CA ASN A 201 3.12 3.89 23.79
C ASN A 201 4.36 2.99 23.69
N GLU A 202 4.36 2.01 22.78
CA GLU A 202 5.52 1.17 22.47
C GLU A 202 6.43 1.84 21.45
N VAL A 203 5.96 2.89 20.76
CA VAL A 203 6.74 3.62 19.77
C VAL A 203 7.57 4.71 20.44
N LYS A 204 8.89 4.57 20.32
CA LYS A 204 9.85 5.56 20.80
C LYS A 204 10.07 6.66 19.78
N LYS A 205 10.16 6.32 18.50
CA LYS A 205 10.48 7.25 17.42
C LYS A 205 9.92 6.74 16.09
N ILE A 206 9.43 7.67 15.28
CA ILE A 206 9.01 7.40 13.90
C ILE A 206 9.85 8.26 12.98
N THR A 207 10.46 7.63 11.98
CA THR A 207 11.12 8.37 10.89
C THR A 207 10.54 7.99 9.55
N MET A 208 10.64 8.92 8.62
CA MET A 208 10.06 8.80 7.29
C MET A 208 11.14 9.15 6.25
N SER A 209 11.19 8.39 5.16
CA SER A 209 12.06 8.65 4.01
C SER A 209 11.39 9.59 2.99
N ASN A 210 12.13 10.00 1.97
CA ASN A 210 11.50 10.62 0.79
C ASN A 210 10.70 9.56 0.04
N ALA A 211 9.56 9.96 -0.54
CA ALA A 211 8.80 9.07 -1.42
C ALA A 211 9.49 8.89 -2.79
N ASP A 212 9.17 7.78 -3.45
CA ASP A 212 9.61 7.49 -4.80
C ASP A 212 9.12 8.55 -5.81
N LEU A 213 9.99 8.89 -6.78
CA LEU A 213 9.65 9.80 -7.88
C LEU A 213 9.09 9.06 -9.09
N VAL A 214 8.05 8.27 -8.83
CA VAL A 214 7.30 7.58 -9.86
C VAL A 214 5.95 8.30 -10.01
N PRO A 215 5.49 8.66 -11.22
CA PRO A 215 4.24 9.41 -11.39
C PRO A 215 3.02 8.67 -10.88
N GLN A 216 3.06 7.35 -11.01
CA GLN A 216 1.97 6.42 -10.72
C GLN A 216 2.03 5.90 -9.28
N MET A 217 3.13 6.14 -8.57
CA MET A 217 3.39 5.52 -7.27
C MET A 217 4.15 6.48 -6.35
N GLY A 218 3.69 6.63 -5.11
CA GLY A 218 4.28 7.52 -4.12
C GLY A 218 4.88 6.78 -2.93
N LEU A 219 5.33 5.52 -3.11
CA LEU A 219 5.74 4.66 -2.01
C LEU A 219 6.83 5.34 -1.18
N ARG A 220 6.66 5.25 0.14
CA ARG A 220 7.54 5.85 1.12
C ARG A 220 7.80 4.87 2.25
N ASP A 221 9.03 4.87 2.74
CA ASP A 221 9.40 4.03 3.88
C ASP A 221 9.21 4.81 5.20
N TYR A 222 8.66 4.13 6.21
CA TYR A 222 8.52 4.62 7.58
C TYR A 222 9.18 3.63 8.53
N SER A 223 10.05 4.12 9.41
CA SER A 223 10.76 3.31 10.40
C SER A 223 10.27 3.66 11.80
N LEU A 224 9.69 2.68 12.49
CA LEU A 224 9.16 2.78 13.84
C LEU A 224 10.13 2.09 14.80
N GLU A 225 10.92 2.88 15.53
CA GLU A 225 11.76 2.38 16.62
C GLU A 225 10.88 2.15 17.86
N LEU A 226 10.88 0.92 18.36
CA LEU A 226 10.12 0.53 19.54
C LEU A 226 10.93 0.71 20.83
N THR A 227 10.25 0.85 21.96
CA THR A 227 10.86 1.06 23.28
C THR A 227 11.77 -0.11 23.73
N ASP A 228 11.55 -1.31 23.19
CA ASP A 228 12.37 -2.50 23.44
C ASP A 228 13.62 -2.60 22.54
N GLY A 229 13.81 -1.62 21.65
CA GLY A 229 14.91 -1.57 20.68
C GLY A 229 14.69 -2.41 19.42
N SER A 230 13.51 -3.00 19.24
CA SER A 230 13.10 -3.57 17.94
C SER A 230 12.61 -2.48 16.99
N CYS A 231 12.51 -2.81 15.70
CA CYS A 231 12.07 -1.89 14.66
C CYS A 231 10.96 -2.51 13.81
N ILE A 232 9.99 -1.68 13.40
CA ILE A 232 9.02 -2.01 12.36
C ILE A 232 9.24 -1.05 11.19
N GLU A 233 9.48 -1.58 10.00
CA GLU A 233 9.55 -0.83 8.76
C GLU A 233 8.23 -0.98 8.01
N LEU A 234 7.61 0.14 7.65
CA LEU A 234 6.41 0.20 6.83
C LEU A 234 6.77 0.77 5.46
N ARG A 235 6.11 0.30 4.39
CA ARG A 235 6.14 0.97 3.09
C ARG A 235 4.74 1.04 2.49
N PHE A 236 4.32 2.26 2.15
CA PHE A 236 3.06 2.59 1.49
C PHE A 236 3.16 3.96 0.81
#